data_AF-A0A6I4TKL5-F1
#
_entry.id   AF-A0A6I4TKL5-F1
#
_cell.length_a   1.000
_cell.length_b   1.000
_cell.length_c   1.000
_cell.angle_alpha   90.00
_cell.angle_beta   90.00
_cell.angle_gamma   90.00
#
_symmetry.space_group_name_H-M   'P 1'
#
loop_
_entity.id
_entity.type
_entity.pdbx_description
1 polymer ?
#
loop_
_entity_poly.entity_id
_entity_poly.type
_entity_poly.pdbx_seq_one_letter_code
_entity_poly.pdbx_strand_id
1 'polypeptide(L)' 'MNGTGIGLLALVPAIVGPLPEQQRIISAIICGNGDTVTIDIPVQPRKSPLTQPCHAKGCRGASRKHNLI' A
#
# COMPACT_ATOMS: atom_id res chain seq x y z
N MET A 1 -46.95 -4.29 -8.37
CA MET A 1 -46.46 -3.26 -7.43
C MET A 1 -45.17 -3.79 -6.80
N ASN A 2 -44.00 -3.46 -7.36
CA ASN A 2 -42.71 -4.01 -6.90
C ASN A 2 -41.79 -2.90 -6.32
N GLY A 3 -42.38 -1.80 -5.84
CA GLY A 3 -41.62 -0.61 -5.39
C GLY A 3 -40.96 -0.77 -4.01
N THR A 4 -41.50 -1.65 -3.16
CA THR A 4 -40.99 -1.90 -1.80
C THR A 4 -39.60 -2.54 -1.80
N GLY A 5 -39.32 -3.43 -2.76
CA GLY A 5 -38.00 -4.07 -2.87
C GLY A 5 -36.87 -3.10 -3.21
N ILE A 6 -37.17 -2.09 -4.05
CA ILE A 6 -36.17 -1.08 -4.48
C ILE A 6 -35.85 -0.11 -3.32
N GLY A 7 -36.86 0.25 -2.52
CA GLY A 7 -36.66 1.13 -1.36
C GLY A 7 -35.78 0.53 -0.26
N LEU A 8 -35.89 -0.78 -0.02
CA LEU A 8 -35.05 -1.49 0.96
C LEU A 8 -33.58 -1.57 0.53
N LEU A 9 -33.33 -1.79 -0.77
CA LEU A 9 -31.96 -1.83 -1.31
C LEU A 9 -31.26 -0.47 -1.20
N ALA A 10 -32.01 0.63 -1.29
CA ALA A 10 -31.48 1.98 -1.14
C ALA A 10 -30.97 2.30 0.28
N LEU A 11 -31.43 1.57 1.31
CA LEU A 11 -30.95 1.74 2.69
C LEU A 11 -29.64 1.00 2.98
N VAL A 12 -29.25 0.04 2.13
CA VAL A 12 -28.07 -0.82 2.39
C VAL A 12 -26.79 -0.01 2.63
N PRO A 13 -26.43 1.01 1.83
CA PRO A 13 -25.21 1.80 2.07
C PRO A 13 -25.24 2.56 3.40
N ALA A 14 -26.41 2.99 3.86
CA ALA A 14 -26.58 3.71 5.13
C ALA A 14 -26.40 2.78 6.35
N ILE A 15 -26.75 1.50 6.22
CA ILE A 15 -26.60 0.49 7.27
C ILE A 15 -25.17 -0.07 7.30
N VAL A 16 -24.56 -0.28 6.13
CA VAL A 16 -23.19 -0.83 6.02
C VAL A 16 -22.13 0.20 6.42
N GLY A 17 -22.42 1.50 6.26
CA GLY A 17 -21.47 2.56 6.53
C GLY A 17 -20.37 2.63 5.46
N PRO A 18 -19.41 3.57 5.61
CA PRO A 18 -18.30 3.70 4.66
C PRO A 18 -17.48 2.41 4.63
N LEU A 19 -17.19 1.91 3.43
CA LEU A 19 -16.29 0.77 3.28
C LEU A 19 -14.92 1.13 3.88
N PRO A 20 -14.26 0.18 4.56
CA PRO A 20 -12.91 0.40 5.07
C PRO A 20 -11.99 0.79 3.91
N GLU A 21 -11.27 1.90 4.09
CA GLU A 21 -10.32 2.39 3.10
C GLU A 21 -9.23 1.33 2.89
N GLN A 22 -8.96 0.98 1.64
CA GLN A 22 -7.95 -0.02 1.32
C GLN A 22 -6.55 0.52 1.61
N GLN A 23 -6.04 0.19 2.80
CA GLN A 23 -4.68 0.54 3.20
C GLN A 23 -3.67 -0.24 2.35
N ARG A 24 -2.80 0.50 1.64
CA ARG A 24 -1.63 -0.13 1.01
C ARG A 24 -0.58 -0.35 2.07
N ILE A 25 -0.09 -1.58 2.17
CA ILE A 25 0.95 -1.97 3.12
C ILE A 25 2.14 -2.48 2.31
N ILE A 26 3.34 -2.04 2.67
CA ILE A 26 4.59 -2.67 2.23
C ILE A 26 5.04 -3.58 3.36
N SER A 27 5.07 -4.88 3.11
CA SER A 27 5.64 -5.86 4.01
C SER A 27 7.10 -6.09 3.64
N ALA A 28 8.00 -5.94 4.62
CA ALA A 28 9.42 -6.22 4.46
C ALA A 28 9.86 -7.29 5.47
N ILE A 29 10.72 -8.21 5.04
CA ILE A 29 11.32 -9.21 5.91
C ILE A 29 12.76 -8.77 6.18
N ILE A 30 13.10 -8.62 7.46
CA ILE A 30 14.45 -8.28 7.91
C ILE A 30 15.04 -9.52 8.57
N CYS A 31 16.22 -9.93 8.09
CA CYS A 31 16.98 -11.05 8.65
C CYS A 31 18.14 -10.51 9.49
N GLY A 32 18.33 -11.03 10.70
CA GLY A 32 19.45 -10.66 11.57
C GLY A 32 19.62 -11.63 12.73
N ASN A 33 20.87 -11.92 13.10
CA ASN A 33 21.23 -12.75 14.24
C ASN A 33 20.59 -14.16 14.28
N GLY A 34 20.23 -14.72 13.12
CA GLY A 34 19.58 -16.04 13.01
C GLY A 34 18.05 -15.99 12.99
N ASP A 35 17.46 -14.82 13.20
CA ASP A 35 16.00 -14.62 13.22
C ASP A 35 15.52 -13.79 12.03
N THR A 36 14.23 -13.92 11.73
CA THR A 36 13.52 -13.11 10.74
C THR A 36 12.40 -12.33 11.39
N VAL A 37 12.31 -11.04 11.06
CA VAL A 37 11.26 -10.15 11.54
C VAL A 37 10.53 -9.58 10.34
N THR A 38 9.21 -9.77 10.31
CA THR A 38 8.35 -9.12 9.31
C THR A 38 7.89 -7.77 9.84
N ILE A 39 8.05 -6.73 9.03
CA ILE A 39 7.60 -5.37 9.33
C ILE A 39 6.60 -4.94 8.26
N ASP A 40 5.41 -4.55 8.70
CA ASP A 40 4.36 -3.99 7.87
C ASP A 40 4.36 -2.46 7.98
N ILE A 41 4.56 -1.79 6.85
CA ILE A 41 4.65 -0.33 6.78
C ILE A 41 3.43 0.20 6.01
N PRO A 42 2.53 0.95 6.65
CA PRO A 42 1.41 1.56 5.95
C PRO A 42 1.91 2.64 4.99
N VAL A 43 1.57 2.51 3.72
CA VAL A 43 1.92 3.45 2.66
C VAL A 43 0.78 4.43 2.46
N GLN A 44 1.03 5.68 2.83
CA GLN A 44 0.13 6.75 2.42
C GLN A 44 0.26 6.98 0.91
N PRO A 45 -0.84 7.16 0.18
CA PRO A 45 -0.79 7.52 -1.23
C PRO A 45 0.03 8.81 -1.39
N ARG A 46 1.03 8.74 -2.27
CA ARG A 46 1.90 9.88 -2.57
C ARG A 46 1.05 11.02 -3.13
N LYS A 47 1.07 12.18 -2.48
CA LYS A 47 0.37 13.38 -2.94
C LYS A 47 0.94 13.97 -4.24
N SER A 48 2.14 13.57 -4.64
CA SER A 48 2.79 14.05 -5.85
C SER A 48 3.59 12.95 -6.57
N PRO A 49 3.66 13.00 -7.91
CA PRO A 49 4.58 12.18 -8.70
C PRO A 49 6.03 12.35 -8.23
N LEU A 50 6.87 11.32 -8.38
CA LEU A 50 8.31 11.53 -8.28
C LEU A 50 8.74 12.44 -9.45
N THR A 51 8.84 13.75 -9.20
CA THR A 51 9.32 14.71 -10.19
C THR A 51 10.83 14.56 -10.46
N GLN A 52 11.54 13.79 -9.63
CA GLN A 52 12.98 13.63 -9.74
C GLN A 52 13.32 12.40 -10.59
N PRO A 53 14.11 12.56 -11.67
CA PRO A 53 14.63 11.41 -12.40
C PRO A 53 15.56 10.60 -11.49
N CYS A 54 15.65 9.29 -11.75
CA CYS A 54 16.50 8.34 -11.02
C CYS A 54 17.99 8.79 -10.94
N HIS A 55 18.39 9.69 -11.85
CA HIS A 55 19.73 10.27 -11.98
C HIS A 55 19.91 11.65 -11.33
N ALA A 56 18.93 12.15 -10.57
CA ALA A 56 19.11 13.38 -9.81
C ALA A 56 20.30 13.20 -8.83
N LYS A 57 21.26 14.15 -8.86
CA LYS A 57 22.44 14.16 -7.98
C LYS A 57 21.98 13.97 -6.52
N GLY A 58 22.24 12.80 -5.95
CA GLY A 58 21.77 12.43 -4.61
C GLY A 58 21.43 10.95 -4.46
N CYS A 59 21.15 10.24 -5.56
CA CYS A 59 21.04 8.78 -5.53
C CYS A 59 22.43 8.16 -5.32
N ARG A 60 22.79 7.86 -4.07
CA ARG A 60 23.87 6.91 -3.79
C ARG A 60 23.35 5.52 -4.16
N GLY A 61 23.31 5.23 -5.46
CA GLY A 61 23.05 3.89 -5.94
C GLY A 61 24.08 2.98 -5.31
N ALA A 62 23.68 2.21 -4.31
CA ALA A 62 24.42 1.06 -3.84
C ALA A 62 24.33 -0.01 -4.93
N SER A 63 24.88 0.27 -6.11
CA SER A 63 25.25 -0.75 -7.07
C SER A 63 26.54 -1.38 -6.55
N ARG A 64 26.45 -2.04 -5.39
CA ARG A 64 27.36 -3.15 -5.15
C ARG A 64 26.85 -4.24 -6.08
N LYS A 65 27.48 -4.35 -7.24
CA LYS A 65 27.57 -5.63 -7.93
C LYS A 65 28.14 -6.61 -6.92
N HIS A 66 27.30 -7.33 -6.18
CA HIS A 66 27.73 -8.58 -5.58
C HIS A 66 27.96 -9.50 -6.76
N ASN A 67 29.24 -9.63 -7.10
CA ASN A 67 29.74 -10.67 -7.97
C ASN A 67 29.35 -12.00 -7.32
N LEU A 68 28.24 -12.56 -7.76
CA LEU A 68 28.03 -13.99 -7.64
C LEU A 68 28.83 -14.59 -8.80
N ILE A 69 29.73 -15.51 -8.42
CA ILE A 69 30.72 -16.26 -9.21
C ILE A 69 32.13 -15.64 -9.16
#